data_AF-A0A7K6D6S6-F1
#
_entry.id   AF-A0A7K6D6S6-F1
#
_cell.length_a   1.000
_cell.length_b   1.000
_cell.length_c   1.000
_cell.angle_alpha   90.00
_cell.angle_beta   90.00
_cell.angle_gamma   90.00
#
_symmetry.space_group_name_H-M   'P 1'
#
loop_
_entity.id
_entity.type
_entity.pdbx_description
1 polymer ?
#
loop_
_entity_poly.entity_id
_entity_poly.type
_entity_poly.pdbx_seq_one_letter_code
_entity_poly.pdbx_strand_id
1 'polypeptide(L)'
;PPWLLCPQKCERCGRAGATIPCRAAAGCSRLYHFPCAAASGCFQSMKTLRLLCPEHVAEAVDMEDAQCSVCHGPGDLQNLVFCTGCGQYYHGACLNISLTPCKRSGWQCPECKVCQTCRQRGQDSAMLVCEACDKGYHTFCMEPAIQGLPTGSWKCKNCWVCSDCGRRPAGLDSSCPWSPGSTVCGDCQQRRATADVPTAPEHTPQLDPPSQLESPGPSEPMDAPMPLPELEPVEGDEETQPLLDPKEMVPDPTEAPSDPHEAPSDPHEAPP
;
A
#
# COMPACT_ATOMS: atom_id res chain seq x y z
N PRO A 1 -11.24 4.54 -36.94
CA PRO A 1 -10.02 4.87 -37.71
C PRO A 1 -8.86 3.95 -37.30
N PRO A 2 -7.96 3.58 -38.22
CA PRO A 2 -6.94 2.54 -38.01
C PRO A 2 -5.72 3.02 -37.21
N TRP A 3 -5.87 3.94 -36.26
CA TRP A 3 -4.80 4.27 -35.29
C TRP A 3 -4.62 3.20 -34.20
N LEU A 4 -4.81 1.94 -34.60
CA LEU A 4 -4.18 0.73 -34.07
C LEU A 4 -3.63 0.89 -32.66
N LEU A 5 -4.38 0.35 -31.69
CA LEU A 5 -3.84 -0.09 -30.39
C LEU A 5 -2.42 -0.59 -30.62
N CYS A 6 -1.42 0.14 -30.09
CA CYS A 6 -0.02 -0.25 -30.21
C CYS A 6 0.08 -1.72 -29.78
N PRO A 7 0.43 -2.66 -30.68
CA PRO A 7 0.38 -4.10 -30.38
C PRO A 7 1.41 -4.50 -29.33
N GLN A 8 2.33 -3.59 -29.01
CA GLN A 8 3.35 -3.77 -28.00
C GLN A 8 2.72 -4.03 -26.64
N LYS A 9 3.02 -5.21 -26.11
CA LYS A 9 2.56 -5.65 -24.81
C LYS A 9 3.45 -5.08 -23.72
N CYS A 10 2.84 -4.65 -22.63
CA CYS A 10 3.58 -4.27 -21.43
C CYS A 10 4.13 -5.53 -20.76
N GLU A 11 5.42 -5.55 -20.46
CA GLU A 11 6.10 -6.65 -19.76
C GLU A 11 5.41 -7.00 -18.44
N ARG A 12 4.98 -5.99 -17.69
CA ARG A 12 4.38 -6.18 -16.37
C ARG A 12 2.95 -6.75 -16.43
N CYS A 13 2.09 -6.16 -17.27
CA CYS A 13 0.65 -6.44 -17.21
C CYS A 13 0.10 -7.21 -18.42
N GLY A 14 0.93 -7.45 -19.44
CA GLY A 14 0.58 -8.18 -20.66
C GLY A 14 -0.37 -7.44 -21.61
N ARG A 15 -0.94 -6.29 -21.20
CA ARG A 15 -1.88 -5.51 -22.00
C ARG A 15 -1.15 -4.72 -23.09
N ALA A 16 -1.82 -4.55 -24.23
CA ALA A 16 -1.34 -3.72 -25.34
C ALA A 16 -1.23 -2.24 -24.94
N GLY A 17 -0.60 -1.42 -25.80
CA GLY A 17 -0.45 0.01 -25.57
C GLY A 17 0.83 0.42 -24.83
N ALA A 18 1.78 -0.50 -24.63
CA ALA A 18 3.06 -0.15 -24.03
C ALA A 18 3.92 0.64 -25.02
N THR A 19 4.56 1.71 -24.54
CA THR A 19 5.32 2.63 -25.41
C THR A 19 6.69 3.00 -24.85
N ILE A 20 7.01 2.60 -23.62
CA ILE A 20 8.25 3.00 -22.95
C ILE A 20 9.22 1.83 -22.95
N PRO A 21 10.28 1.86 -23.79
CA PRO A 21 11.24 0.77 -23.89
C PRO A 21 12.31 0.86 -22.80
N CYS A 22 12.85 -0.29 -22.41
CA CYS A 22 14.13 -0.34 -21.70
C CYS A 22 15.27 0.07 -22.65
N ARG A 23 16.10 1.03 -22.22
CA ARG A 23 17.23 1.59 -22.98
C ARG A 23 18.58 1.09 -22.45
N ALA A 24 18.66 -0.20 -22.17
CA ALA A 24 19.90 -0.86 -21.78
C ALA A 24 20.93 -0.79 -22.92
N ALA A 25 22.21 -0.67 -22.59
CA ALA A 25 23.28 -0.54 -23.59
C ALA A 25 23.37 -1.77 -24.52
N ALA A 26 23.14 -2.97 -23.98
CA ALA A 26 23.13 -4.22 -24.73
C ALA A 26 21.90 -4.41 -25.65
N GLY A 27 20.92 -3.47 -25.59
CA GLY A 27 19.63 -3.60 -26.25
C GLY A 27 18.66 -4.50 -25.46
N CYS A 28 17.43 -4.02 -25.26
CA CYS A 28 16.40 -4.76 -24.54
C CYS A 28 15.04 -4.57 -25.23
N SER A 29 14.29 -5.64 -25.41
CA SER A 29 12.97 -5.62 -26.08
C SER A 29 11.81 -5.30 -25.14
N ARG A 30 12.06 -5.15 -23.83
CA ARG A 30 10.98 -4.92 -22.85
C ARG A 30 10.37 -3.54 -23.01
N LEU A 31 9.04 -3.52 -23.05
CA LEU A 31 8.22 -2.32 -23.10
C LEU A 31 7.29 -2.24 -21.90
N TYR A 32 7.01 -1.02 -21.44
CA TYR A 32 6.15 -0.77 -20.30
C TYR A 32 5.15 0.36 -20.60
N HIS A 33 4.00 0.32 -19.91
CA HIS A 33 3.28 1.57 -19.61
C HIS A 33 4.06 2.34 -18.53
N PHE A 34 3.96 3.66 -18.50
CA PHE A 34 4.60 4.49 -17.47
C PHE A 34 4.34 4.01 -16.03
N PRO A 35 3.08 3.86 -15.55
CA PRO A 35 2.83 3.38 -14.19
C PRO A 35 3.33 1.95 -13.97
N CYS A 36 3.30 1.10 -15.01
CA CYS A 36 3.78 -0.27 -14.94
C CYS A 36 5.29 -0.32 -14.74
N ALA A 37 6.05 0.56 -15.39
CA ALA A 37 7.49 0.58 -15.25
C ALA A 37 7.91 0.94 -13.82
N ALA A 38 7.35 2.03 -13.27
CA ALA A 38 7.59 2.42 -11.88
C ALA A 38 7.20 1.29 -10.92
N ALA A 39 6.02 0.71 -11.11
CA ALA A 39 5.53 -0.38 -10.29
C ALA A 39 6.45 -1.61 -10.33
N SER A 40 7.16 -1.85 -11.45
CA SER A 40 8.06 -2.98 -11.61
C SER A 40 9.45 -2.72 -11.05
N GLY A 41 9.71 -1.52 -10.49
CA GLY A 41 11.04 -1.14 -10.01
C GLY A 41 12.00 -0.78 -11.13
N CYS A 42 11.50 -0.39 -12.32
CA CYS A 42 12.36 0.15 -13.36
C CYS A 42 12.96 1.49 -12.90
N PHE A 43 14.25 1.70 -13.19
CA PHE A 43 14.89 3.00 -13.06
C PHE A 43 14.41 3.94 -14.18
N GLN A 44 14.22 5.22 -13.88
CA GLN A 44 13.61 6.23 -14.74
C GLN A 44 14.32 7.59 -14.58
N SER A 45 15.20 7.97 -15.50
CA SER A 45 15.84 9.30 -15.45
C SER A 45 14.97 10.31 -16.20
N MET A 46 14.56 11.39 -15.52
CA MET A 46 13.89 12.52 -16.18
C MET A 46 14.86 13.35 -17.02
N LYS A 47 16.13 13.48 -16.60
CA LYS A 47 17.13 14.26 -17.33
C LYS A 47 17.43 13.66 -18.70
N THR A 48 17.56 12.34 -18.76
CA THR A 48 17.95 11.63 -19.99
C THR A 48 16.79 10.94 -20.70
N LEU A 49 15.59 10.97 -20.11
CA LEU A 49 14.39 10.24 -20.59
C LEU A 49 14.68 8.74 -20.83
N ARG A 50 15.56 8.17 -20.00
CA ARG A 50 15.95 6.77 -20.05
C ARG A 50 15.20 5.96 -19.01
N LEU A 51 14.80 4.75 -19.43
CA LEU A 51 14.23 3.74 -18.57
C LEU A 51 15.09 2.49 -18.60
N LEU A 52 15.39 1.91 -17.44
CA LEU A 52 16.09 0.64 -17.32
C LEU A 52 15.21 -0.34 -16.55
N CYS A 53 14.95 -1.50 -17.14
CA CYS A 53 14.16 -2.54 -16.49
C CYS A 53 14.92 -3.15 -15.30
N PRO A 54 14.27 -3.94 -14.43
CA PRO A 54 14.90 -4.47 -13.21
C PRO A 54 16.18 -5.27 -13.47
N GLU A 55 16.27 -5.98 -14.59
CA GLU A 55 17.50 -6.71 -14.97
C GLU A 55 18.65 -5.81 -15.41
N HIS A 56 18.36 -4.58 -15.85
CA HIS A 56 19.36 -3.62 -16.34
C HIS A 56 19.49 -2.40 -15.42
N VAL A 57 18.88 -2.44 -14.22
CA VAL A 57 18.90 -1.32 -13.27
C VAL A 57 20.31 -0.98 -12.81
N ALA A 58 21.20 -1.98 -12.76
CA ALA A 58 22.60 -1.81 -12.39
C ALA A 58 23.39 -0.87 -13.35
N GLU A 59 22.94 -0.70 -14.59
CA GLU A 59 23.54 0.28 -15.51
C GLU A 59 23.33 1.74 -15.04
N ALA A 60 22.43 1.97 -14.07
CA ALA A 60 22.16 3.30 -13.52
C ALA A 60 23.11 3.72 -12.39
N VAL A 61 24.00 2.85 -11.90
CA VAL A 61 24.84 3.13 -10.70
C VAL A 61 25.67 4.41 -10.87
N ASP A 62 26.21 4.63 -12.07
CA ASP A 62 27.05 5.81 -12.37
C ASP A 62 26.22 7.02 -12.84
N MET A 63 24.90 6.90 -12.90
CA MET A 63 24.04 8.02 -13.27
C MET A 63 23.86 8.94 -12.06
N GLU A 64 24.13 10.24 -12.24
CA GLU A 64 23.95 11.25 -11.19
C GLU A 64 22.53 11.24 -10.58
N ASP A 65 21.53 10.90 -11.38
CA ASP A 65 20.13 10.82 -10.95
C ASP A 65 19.85 9.64 -10.00
N ALA A 66 20.77 8.70 -9.81
CA ALA A 66 20.56 7.48 -9.03
C ALA A 66 20.85 7.64 -7.53
N GLN A 67 20.95 8.87 -7.03
CA GLN A 67 21.22 9.16 -5.63
C GLN A 67 19.93 9.41 -4.84
N CYS A 68 19.90 8.94 -3.59
CA CYS A 68 18.79 9.25 -2.69
C CYS A 68 18.85 10.71 -2.22
N SER A 69 17.73 11.41 -2.28
CA SER A 69 17.61 12.83 -1.88
C SER A 69 17.73 13.07 -0.37
N VAL A 70 17.75 12.00 0.44
CA VAL A 70 17.82 12.09 1.90
C VAL A 70 19.23 11.79 2.40
N CYS A 71 19.86 10.71 1.92
CA CYS A 71 21.19 10.29 2.37
C CYS A 71 22.30 10.50 1.34
N HIS A 72 21.97 10.95 0.12
CA HIS A 72 22.88 11.16 -1.01
C HIS A 72 23.66 9.92 -1.49
N GLY A 73 23.38 8.74 -0.91
CA GLY A 73 24.00 7.49 -1.32
C GLY A 73 23.36 6.87 -2.57
N PRO A 74 24.15 6.16 -3.41
CA PRO A 74 23.65 5.40 -4.56
C PRO A 74 22.88 4.13 -4.17
N GLY A 75 23.06 3.68 -2.91
CA GLY A 75 22.32 2.62 -2.23
C GLY A 75 21.84 1.44 -3.06
N ASP A 76 20.66 0.91 -2.72
CA ASP A 76 20.03 -0.18 -3.46
C ASP A 76 19.03 0.41 -4.46
N LEU A 77 19.45 0.46 -5.72
CA LEU A 77 18.64 0.99 -6.84
C LEU A 77 17.28 0.30 -6.95
N GLN A 78 17.16 -0.97 -6.58
CA GLN A 78 15.89 -1.69 -6.58
C GLN A 78 14.96 -1.17 -5.48
N ASN A 79 15.52 -0.69 -4.37
CA ASN A 79 14.80 -0.08 -3.24
C ASN A 79 14.74 1.46 -3.29
N LEU A 80 15.09 2.06 -4.44
CA LEU A 80 14.76 3.45 -4.74
C LEU A 80 13.34 3.57 -5.27
N VAL A 81 12.66 4.65 -4.90
CA VAL A 81 11.40 5.09 -5.49
C VAL A 81 11.59 6.42 -6.20
N PHE A 82 11.02 6.51 -7.40
CA PHE A 82 11.09 7.68 -8.28
C PHE A 82 9.87 8.58 -8.06
N CYS A 83 10.10 9.85 -7.74
CA CYS A 83 9.02 10.83 -7.63
C CYS A 83 8.62 11.37 -9.01
N THR A 84 7.35 11.19 -9.41
CA THR A 84 6.85 11.71 -10.68
C THR A 84 6.67 13.23 -10.72
N GLY A 85 6.70 13.91 -9.57
CA GLY A 85 6.60 15.37 -9.47
C GLY A 85 7.92 16.10 -9.73
N CYS A 86 9.00 15.73 -9.02
CA CYS A 86 10.30 16.39 -9.11
C CYS A 86 11.41 15.56 -9.79
N GLY A 87 11.20 14.26 -10.00
CA GLY A 87 12.17 13.38 -10.67
C GLY A 87 13.26 12.82 -9.78
N GLN A 88 13.20 13.15 -8.50
CA GLN A 88 14.18 12.74 -7.51
C GLN A 88 13.89 11.35 -6.94
N TYR A 89 14.93 10.75 -6.37
CA TYR A 89 14.88 9.39 -5.84
C TYR A 89 15.01 9.34 -4.32
N TYR A 90 14.39 8.31 -3.74
CA TYR A 90 14.33 8.12 -2.30
C TYR A 90 14.40 6.64 -1.97
N HIS A 91 15.20 6.25 -0.99
CA HIS A 91 15.10 4.90 -0.44
C HIS A 91 13.79 4.75 0.34
N GLY A 92 13.18 3.57 0.24
CA GLY A 92 12.05 3.22 1.10
C GLY A 92 12.38 3.39 2.59
N ALA A 93 13.56 2.90 3.00
CA ALA A 93 14.03 3.01 4.38
C ALA A 93 14.23 4.48 4.85
N CYS A 94 14.79 5.34 4.00
CA CYS A 94 14.99 6.76 4.34
C CYS A 94 13.67 7.53 4.54
N LEU A 95 12.58 7.06 3.94
CA LEU A 95 11.24 7.63 4.11
C LEU A 95 10.35 6.81 5.05
N ASN A 96 10.89 5.74 5.63
CA ASN A 96 10.14 4.78 6.43
C ASN A 96 8.90 4.21 5.70
N ILE A 97 9.03 3.93 4.40
CA ILE A 97 8.00 3.32 3.56
C ILE A 97 8.45 1.97 3.00
N SER A 98 7.63 0.93 3.16
CA SER A 98 7.84 -0.34 2.47
C SER A 98 7.40 -0.22 1.01
N LEU A 99 8.32 -0.37 0.05
CA LEU A 99 8.04 -0.13 -1.37
C LEU A 99 7.34 -1.31 -2.05
N THR A 100 6.01 -1.29 -2.06
CA THR A 100 5.21 -2.24 -2.85
C THR A 100 5.05 -1.77 -4.28
N PRO A 101 4.72 -2.67 -5.23
CA PRO A 101 4.42 -2.26 -6.59
C PRO A 101 3.26 -1.25 -6.70
N CYS A 102 2.32 -1.29 -5.76
CA CYS A 102 1.22 -0.34 -5.69
C CYS A 102 1.70 1.06 -5.28
N LYS A 103 2.58 1.16 -4.27
CA LYS A 103 3.16 2.44 -3.84
C LYS A 103 4.04 3.07 -4.90
N ARG A 104 4.86 2.28 -5.59
CA ARG A 104 5.75 2.77 -6.66
C ARG A 104 4.98 3.38 -7.84
N SER A 105 3.76 2.89 -8.12
CA SER A 105 2.97 3.31 -9.27
C SER A 105 2.46 4.75 -9.14
N GLY A 106 3.15 5.68 -9.80
CA GLY A 106 2.84 7.10 -9.74
C GLY A 106 3.05 7.67 -8.34
N TRP A 107 4.15 7.29 -7.71
CA TRP A 107 4.56 7.80 -6.40
C TRP A 107 4.98 9.28 -6.47
N GLN A 108 4.70 10.02 -5.41
CA GLN A 108 5.11 11.42 -5.25
C GLN A 108 5.74 11.58 -3.87
N CYS A 109 6.89 12.26 -3.80
CA CYS A 109 7.53 12.61 -2.53
C CYS A 109 6.65 13.54 -1.70
N PRO A 110 6.91 13.69 -0.39
CA PRO A 110 6.13 14.55 0.50
C PRO A 110 5.89 15.95 -0.08
N GLU A 111 6.95 16.60 -0.58
CA GLU A 111 6.89 17.96 -1.17
C GLU A 111 6.07 18.07 -2.47
N CYS A 112 5.94 16.97 -3.20
CA CYS A 112 5.20 16.93 -4.47
C CYS A 112 3.80 16.33 -4.31
N LYS A 113 3.45 15.81 -3.14
CA LYS A 113 2.22 15.07 -2.93
C LYS A 113 1.01 15.98 -3.09
N VAL A 114 0.06 15.54 -3.92
CA VAL A 114 -1.21 16.23 -4.15
C VAL A 114 -2.38 15.36 -3.74
N CYS A 115 -3.47 16.00 -3.34
CA CYS A 115 -4.74 15.32 -3.15
C CYS A 115 -5.22 14.71 -4.47
N GLN A 116 -5.58 13.42 -4.45
CA GLN A 116 -6.04 12.73 -5.66
C GLN A 116 -7.43 13.15 -6.13
N THR A 117 -8.19 13.88 -5.31
CA THR A 117 -9.51 14.42 -5.71
C THR A 117 -9.36 15.80 -6.33
N CYS A 118 -8.86 16.79 -5.58
CA CYS A 118 -8.80 18.19 -6.05
C CYS A 118 -7.53 18.54 -6.83
N ARG A 119 -6.51 17.65 -6.83
CA ARG A 119 -5.21 17.85 -7.49
C ARG A 119 -4.38 19.02 -6.97
N GLN A 120 -4.70 19.53 -5.78
CA GLN A 120 -3.97 20.62 -5.12
C GLN A 120 -3.00 20.09 -4.04
N ARG A 121 -1.95 20.88 -3.77
CA ARG A 121 -1.00 20.70 -2.65
C ARG A 121 -1.46 21.49 -1.41
N GLY A 122 -0.78 21.31 -0.29
CA GLY A 122 -1.00 22.04 0.96
C GLY A 122 -2.14 21.46 1.81
N GLN A 123 -2.46 22.14 2.91
CA GLN A 123 -3.37 21.65 3.95
C GLN A 123 -2.95 20.27 4.48
N ASP A 124 -1.64 20.12 4.70
CA ASP A 124 -1.02 18.83 5.00
C ASP A 124 -1.52 18.24 6.32
N SER A 125 -1.89 19.09 7.28
CA SER A 125 -2.54 18.68 8.55
C SER A 125 -3.90 18.03 8.36
N ALA A 126 -4.54 18.24 7.20
CA ALA A 126 -5.81 17.64 6.82
C ALA A 126 -5.66 16.65 5.64
N MET A 127 -4.43 16.24 5.31
CA MET A 127 -4.16 15.27 4.24
C MET A 127 -3.86 13.88 4.80
N LEU A 128 -4.69 12.91 4.44
CA LEU A 128 -4.46 11.49 4.71
C LEU A 128 -3.59 10.88 3.62
N VAL A 129 -2.63 10.05 4.03
CA VAL A 129 -1.81 9.26 3.11
C VAL A 129 -2.22 7.80 3.22
N CYS A 130 -2.60 7.19 2.09
CA CYS A 130 -3.01 5.80 2.06
C CYS A 130 -1.83 4.86 2.32
N GLU A 131 -1.90 4.00 3.32
CA GLU A 131 -0.81 3.07 3.63
C GLU A 131 -0.50 2.05 2.52
N ALA A 132 -1.47 1.76 1.64
CA ALA A 132 -1.33 0.75 0.61
C ALA A 132 -0.71 1.30 -0.69
N CYS A 133 -0.98 2.56 -1.04
CA CYS A 133 -0.54 3.17 -2.32
C CYS A 133 0.19 4.50 -2.18
N ASP A 134 0.34 5.00 -0.96
CA ASP A 134 1.01 6.26 -0.60
C ASP A 134 0.41 7.54 -1.20
N LYS A 135 -0.81 7.44 -1.76
CA LYS A 135 -1.50 8.59 -2.36
C LYS A 135 -2.18 9.45 -1.29
N GLY A 136 -2.09 10.77 -1.47
CA GLY A 136 -2.65 11.79 -0.58
C GLY A 136 -4.10 12.13 -0.89
N TYR A 137 -4.89 12.40 0.15
CA TYR A 137 -6.31 12.69 0.09
C TYR A 137 -6.68 13.66 1.22
N HIS A 138 -7.19 14.84 0.89
CA HIS A 138 -7.72 15.72 1.95
C HIS A 138 -8.96 15.10 2.60
N THR A 139 -9.09 15.21 3.92
CA THR A 139 -10.23 14.68 4.69
C THR A 139 -11.58 15.16 4.15
N PHE A 140 -11.66 16.43 3.75
CA PHE A 140 -12.87 17.08 3.20
C PHE A 140 -13.08 16.83 1.70
N CYS A 141 -12.10 16.30 0.98
CA CYS A 141 -12.25 15.94 -0.43
C CYS A 141 -12.78 14.50 -0.63
N MET A 142 -13.00 13.77 0.47
CA MET A 142 -13.52 12.41 0.44
C MET A 142 -15.04 12.44 0.44
N GLU A 143 -15.63 11.36 -0.05
CA GLU A 143 -17.08 11.14 0.00
C GLU A 143 -17.35 9.79 0.70
N PRO A 144 -17.95 9.80 1.91
CA PRO A 144 -18.24 10.98 2.73
C PRO A 144 -16.97 11.66 3.25
N ALA A 145 -17.07 12.95 3.61
CA ALA A 145 -15.97 13.68 4.22
C ALA A 145 -15.59 13.05 5.57
N ILE A 146 -14.30 12.87 5.80
CA ILE A 146 -13.80 12.27 7.03
C ILE A 146 -13.70 13.36 8.10
N GLN A 147 -14.36 13.15 9.23
CA GLN A 147 -14.31 14.05 10.38
C GLN A 147 -13.11 13.67 11.26
N GLY A 148 -12.05 14.47 11.21
CA GLY A 148 -10.82 14.26 11.99
C GLY A 148 -9.86 13.24 11.37
N LEU A 149 -8.65 13.17 11.94
CA LEU A 149 -7.64 12.20 11.52
C LEU A 149 -7.92 10.85 12.20
N PRO A 150 -7.87 9.73 11.46
CA PRO A 150 -7.99 8.40 12.06
C PRO A 150 -6.80 8.14 12.99
N THR A 151 -7.04 7.43 14.10
CA THR A 151 -6.01 7.10 15.11
C THR A 151 -5.04 6.01 14.69
N GLY A 152 -5.26 5.39 13.52
CA GLY A 152 -4.43 4.30 13.01
C GLY A 152 -4.40 4.25 11.49
N SER A 153 -4.05 3.07 10.97
CA SER A 153 -3.88 2.83 9.54
C SER A 153 -5.10 3.22 8.70
N TRP A 154 -4.89 4.01 7.66
CA TRP A 154 -5.94 4.38 6.72
C TRP A 154 -5.63 3.92 5.29
N LYS A 155 -6.66 3.39 4.61
CA LYS A 155 -6.60 2.97 3.21
C LYS A 155 -7.67 3.68 2.41
N CYS A 156 -7.29 4.20 1.24
CA CYS A 156 -8.24 4.84 0.33
C CYS A 156 -9.18 3.82 -0.34
N LYS A 157 -10.31 4.28 -0.85
CA LYS A 157 -11.33 3.47 -1.54
C LYS A 157 -10.78 2.56 -2.65
N ASN A 158 -9.75 3.01 -3.37
CA ASN A 158 -9.12 2.25 -4.45
C ASN A 158 -8.23 1.10 -3.94
N CYS A 159 -7.88 1.11 -2.65
CA CYS A 159 -7.00 0.14 -2.02
C CYS A 159 -7.74 -0.80 -1.06
N TRP A 160 -9.04 -0.65 -0.91
CA TRP A 160 -9.86 -1.60 -0.18
C TRP A 160 -9.83 -2.96 -0.90
N VAL A 161 -9.69 -4.02 -0.11
CA VAL A 161 -9.62 -5.41 -0.58
C VAL A 161 -10.52 -6.21 0.35
N CYS A 162 -11.50 -6.92 -0.21
CA CYS A 162 -12.42 -7.71 0.59
C CYS A 162 -11.65 -8.83 1.29
N SER A 163 -11.78 -8.97 2.61
CA SER A 163 -11.10 -10.04 3.35
C SER A 163 -11.50 -11.45 2.90
N ASP A 164 -12.74 -11.61 2.41
CA ASP A 164 -13.30 -12.94 2.16
C ASP A 164 -13.05 -13.42 0.73
N CYS A 165 -13.10 -12.50 -0.25
CA CYS A 165 -12.99 -12.85 -1.66
C CYS A 165 -11.82 -12.16 -2.39
N GLY A 166 -11.05 -11.31 -1.70
CA GLY A 166 -9.90 -10.61 -2.27
C GLY A 166 -10.23 -9.56 -3.33
N ARG A 167 -11.51 -9.29 -3.63
CA ARG A 167 -11.89 -8.31 -4.65
C ARG A 167 -11.59 -6.89 -4.20
N ARG A 168 -11.12 -6.09 -5.15
CA ARG A 168 -10.96 -4.63 -5.03
C ARG A 168 -12.13 -3.93 -5.72
N PRO A 169 -12.49 -2.70 -5.32
CA PRO A 169 -13.33 -1.83 -6.13
C PRO A 169 -12.57 -1.50 -7.41
N ALA A 170 -12.80 -2.24 -8.49
CA ALA A 170 -12.13 -1.98 -9.77
C ALA A 170 -12.79 -0.77 -10.45
N GLY A 171 -11.98 0.15 -10.96
CA GLY A 171 -12.41 1.47 -11.45
C GLY A 171 -13.17 1.51 -12.78
N LEU A 172 -13.99 0.50 -13.12
CA LEU A 172 -14.89 0.57 -14.27
C LEU A 172 -16.25 -0.10 -14.06
N ASP A 173 -16.39 -0.98 -13.06
CA ASP A 173 -17.66 -1.56 -12.68
C ASP A 173 -17.94 -1.29 -11.19
N SER A 174 -18.86 -0.36 -10.93
CA SER A 174 -19.39 -0.05 -9.59
C SER A 174 -20.22 -1.20 -8.99
N SER A 175 -19.92 -2.45 -9.34
CA SER A 175 -20.73 -3.64 -9.03
C SER A 175 -20.59 -4.12 -7.59
N CYS A 176 -19.60 -3.62 -6.84
CA CYS A 176 -19.44 -3.91 -5.42
C CYS A 176 -19.76 -2.67 -4.58
N PRO A 177 -20.97 -2.56 -3.99
CA PRO A 177 -21.23 -1.60 -2.94
C PRO A 177 -20.33 -1.92 -1.75
N TRP A 178 -19.53 -0.95 -1.32
CA TRP A 178 -18.79 -1.03 -0.06
C TRP A 178 -19.44 -0.08 0.93
N SER A 179 -19.80 -0.59 2.09
CA SER A 179 -20.25 0.23 3.20
C SER A 179 -19.04 0.91 3.86
N PRO A 180 -19.13 2.20 4.24
CA PRO A 180 -18.06 2.87 4.99
C PRO A 180 -17.68 2.07 6.23
N GLY A 181 -16.39 1.78 6.41
CA GLY A 181 -15.88 1.02 7.55
C GLY A 181 -15.96 -0.51 7.42
N SER A 182 -16.54 -1.06 6.35
CA SER A 182 -16.55 -2.51 6.13
C SER A 182 -15.21 -3.04 5.63
N THR A 183 -14.79 -4.19 6.17
CA THR A 183 -13.63 -4.97 5.72
C THR A 183 -13.97 -5.95 4.59
N VAL A 184 -15.25 -6.09 4.27
CA VAL A 184 -15.78 -6.97 3.23
C VAL A 184 -16.62 -6.22 2.20
N CYS A 185 -16.68 -6.72 0.97
CA CYS A 185 -17.58 -6.16 -0.04
C CYS A 185 -19.05 -6.52 0.26
N GLY A 186 -19.99 -5.76 -0.32
CA GLY A 186 -21.43 -5.93 -0.11
C GLY A 186 -21.92 -7.37 -0.34
N ASP A 187 -21.44 -8.06 -1.38
CA ASP A 187 -21.83 -9.45 -1.63
C ASP A 187 -21.39 -10.40 -0.51
N CYS A 188 -20.18 -10.20 0.04
CA CYS A 188 -19.67 -11.02 1.13
C CYS A 188 -20.40 -10.70 2.43
N GLN A 189 -20.69 -9.42 2.67
CA GLN A 189 -21.50 -8.98 3.80
C GLN A 189 -22.90 -9.62 3.77
N GLN A 190 -23.55 -9.63 2.60
CA GLN A 190 -24.86 -10.25 2.44
C GLN A 190 -24.81 -11.77 2.66
N ARG A 191 -23.79 -12.46 2.13
CA ARG A 191 -23.62 -13.90 2.36
C ARG A 191 -23.42 -14.24 3.83
N ARG A 192 -22.65 -13.41 4.57
CA ARG A 192 -22.50 -13.55 6.03
C ARG A 192 -23.87 -13.45 6.71
N ALA A 193 -24.64 -12.42 6.38
CA ALA A 193 -25.96 -12.20 6.97
C ALA A 193 -26.95 -13.35 6.70
N THR A 194 -26.88 -14.02 5.54
CA THR A 194 -27.73 -15.19 5.24
C THR A 194 -27.23 -16.50 5.83
N ALA A 195 -25.95 -16.59 6.20
CA ALA A 195 -25.36 -17.80 6.80
C ALA A 195 -25.63 -17.91 8.31
N ASP A 196 -25.85 -16.78 9.00
CA ASP A 196 -26.16 -16.71 10.43
C ASP A 196 -27.65 -16.92 10.78
N VAL A 197 -28.50 -17.27 9.81
CA VAL A 197 -29.89 -17.66 10.10
C VAL A 197 -29.90 -19.11 10.55
N PRO A 198 -30.27 -19.44 11.81
CA PRO A 198 -30.47 -20.83 12.21
C PRO A 198 -31.55 -21.39 11.29
N THR A 199 -31.22 -22.47 10.58
CA THR A 199 -32.23 -23.25 9.87
C THR A 199 -33.25 -23.70 10.91
N ALA A 200 -34.40 -23.02 10.95
CA ALA A 200 -35.54 -23.53 11.70
C ALA A 200 -35.83 -24.95 11.18
N PRO A 201 -36.10 -25.92 12.06
CA PRO A 201 -36.36 -27.28 11.60
C PRO A 201 -37.54 -27.22 10.64
N GLU A 202 -37.36 -27.77 9.44
CA GLU A 202 -38.40 -27.84 8.42
C GLU A 202 -39.66 -28.47 9.02
N HIS A 203 -40.76 -27.73 8.95
CA HIS A 203 -42.09 -28.24 9.22
C HIS A 203 -42.40 -29.32 8.17
N THR A 204 -42.27 -30.58 8.55
CA THR A 204 -42.86 -31.69 7.80
C THR A 204 -44.37 -31.44 7.65
N PRO A 205 -44.96 -31.53 6.44
CA PRO A 205 -46.41 -31.41 6.29
C PRO A 205 -47.07 -32.62 6.97
N GLN A 206 -47.83 -32.38 8.05
CA GLN A 206 -48.70 -33.41 8.59
C GLN A 206 -49.86 -33.66 7.63
N LEU A 207 -50.01 -34.92 7.22
CA LEU A 207 -51.27 -35.45 6.70
C LEU A 207 -52.18 -35.71 7.90
N ASP A 208 -53.35 -35.09 7.93
CA ASP A 208 -54.36 -35.31 8.96
C ASP A 208 -54.78 -36.79 9.05
N PRO A 209 -54.76 -37.44 10.23
CA PRO A 209 -55.51 -38.66 10.46
C PRO A 209 -56.86 -38.35 11.14
N PRO A 210 -57.91 -39.17 10.90
CA PRO A 210 -59.23 -38.91 11.45
C PRO A 210 -59.31 -39.32 12.92
N SER A 211 -60.25 -38.65 13.59
CA SER A 211 -60.69 -38.76 14.99
C SER A 211 -60.76 -40.20 15.51
N GLN A 212 -60.41 -40.42 16.79
CA GLN A 212 -61.13 -41.24 17.78
C GLN A 212 -60.52 -41.06 19.19
N LEU A 213 -61.28 -41.54 20.17
CA LEU A 213 -61.45 -41.16 21.57
C LEU A 213 -60.29 -41.43 22.56
N GLU A 214 -60.45 -40.74 23.71
CA GLU A 214 -60.19 -41.16 25.10
C GLU A 214 -58.93 -40.68 25.86
N SER A 215 -59.21 -40.33 27.11
CA SER A 215 -58.46 -39.60 28.15
C SER A 215 -57.53 -40.55 28.96
N PRO A 216 -57.09 -40.19 30.19
CA PRO A 216 -56.24 -39.08 30.64
C PRO A 216 -55.00 -39.58 31.45
N GLY A 217 -54.07 -38.69 31.80
CA GLY A 217 -53.37 -38.78 33.08
C GLY A 217 -51.88 -38.40 33.10
N PRO A 218 -51.36 -37.95 34.27
CA PRO A 218 -50.23 -37.04 34.36
C PRO A 218 -48.95 -37.70 34.91
N SER A 219 -47.80 -37.01 34.83
CA SER A 219 -46.77 -36.83 35.88
C SER A 219 -45.35 -36.65 35.29
N GLU A 220 -44.65 -35.62 35.77
CA GLU A 220 -43.17 -35.54 35.78
C GLU A 220 -42.59 -36.63 36.74
N PRO A 221 -41.30 -36.67 37.17
CA PRO A 221 -40.08 -35.88 36.86
C PRO A 221 -38.75 -36.71 36.82
N MET A 222 -37.61 -35.99 36.69
CA MET A 222 -36.21 -36.27 37.12
C MET A 222 -35.51 -37.62 36.81
N ASP A 223 -34.28 -37.59 36.29
CA ASP A 223 -33.04 -37.70 37.10
C ASP A 223 -31.79 -37.58 36.19
N ALA A 224 -30.69 -37.11 36.77
CA ALA A 224 -29.33 -37.10 36.21
C ALA A 224 -28.70 -38.54 36.42
N PRO A 225 -27.38 -38.88 36.32
CA PRO A 225 -26.18 -38.02 36.37
C PRO A 225 -24.93 -38.46 35.53
N MET A 226 -23.95 -37.52 35.43
CA MET A 226 -22.47 -37.70 35.56
C MET A 226 -21.65 -38.58 34.55
N PRO A 227 -20.30 -38.49 34.47
CA PRO A 227 -19.48 -37.36 33.99
C PRO A 227 -18.22 -37.79 33.14
N LEU A 228 -17.50 -36.80 32.58
CA LEU A 228 -16.02 -36.59 32.43
C LEU A 228 -15.01 -37.77 32.26
N PRO A 229 -13.87 -37.60 31.53
CA PRO A 229 -12.84 -36.63 31.93
C PRO A 229 -12.02 -35.87 30.87
N GLU A 230 -11.55 -34.71 31.35
CA GLU A 230 -10.48 -33.85 30.87
C GLU A 230 -9.09 -34.50 30.98
N LEU A 231 -8.15 -34.00 30.17
CA LEU A 231 -6.71 -34.15 30.39
C LEU A 231 -6.06 -32.76 30.45
N GLU A 232 -5.24 -32.59 31.47
CA GLU A 232 -4.60 -31.37 31.96
C GLU A 232 -3.42 -30.87 31.09
N PRO A 233 -2.98 -29.60 31.27
CA PRO A 233 -1.86 -29.00 30.58
C PRO A 233 -0.51 -29.25 31.28
N VAL A 234 0.58 -29.15 30.52
CA VAL A 234 1.96 -29.27 31.01
C VAL A 234 2.62 -27.88 31.08
N GLU A 235 3.04 -27.48 32.28
CA GLU A 235 4.12 -26.50 32.56
C GLU A 235 5.44 -27.30 32.52
N GLY A 236 6.64 -26.80 32.25
CA GLY A 236 7.29 -25.50 32.12
C GLY A 236 8.79 -25.81 32.33
N ASP A 237 9.73 -25.06 31.74
CA ASP A 237 11.11 -25.07 32.24
C ASP A 237 11.87 -23.79 31.87
N GLU A 238 12.79 -23.46 32.76
CA GLU A 238 13.45 -22.18 33.03
C GLU A 238 14.82 -22.07 32.33
N GLU A 239 15.57 -20.98 32.63
CA GLU A 239 16.99 -20.67 32.32
C GLU A 239 17.29 -20.04 30.92
N THR A 240 18.07 -18.97 30.74
CA THR A 240 18.85 -18.06 31.61
C THR A 240 19.24 -16.84 30.75
N GLN A 241 19.28 -15.63 31.32
CA GLN A 241 19.97 -14.46 30.73
C GLN A 241 21.42 -14.38 31.25
N PRO A 242 22.29 -13.61 30.59
CA PRO A 242 23.06 -12.64 31.37
C PRO A 242 23.02 -11.21 30.81
N LEU A 243 22.88 -10.27 31.75
CA LEU A 243 23.14 -8.84 31.63
C LEU A 243 24.61 -8.56 31.27
N LEU A 244 24.84 -7.54 30.44
CA LEU A 244 26.00 -6.66 30.56
C LEU A 244 25.54 -5.20 30.37
N ASP A 245 25.76 -4.41 31.41
CA ASP A 245 25.47 -2.98 31.53
C ASP A 245 26.81 -2.19 31.51
N PRO A 246 26.82 -0.85 31.47
CA PRO A 246 27.48 -0.07 30.43
C PRO A 246 28.78 0.57 30.90
N LYS A 247 29.66 0.92 29.95
CA LYS A 247 30.80 1.81 30.23
C LYS A 247 30.91 2.90 29.18
N GLU A 248 30.83 4.12 29.70
CA GLU A 248 30.98 5.42 29.09
C GLU A 248 32.14 5.56 28.10
N MET A 249 31.94 6.40 27.07
CA MET A 249 32.84 7.54 26.84
C MET A 249 32.15 8.58 25.94
N VAL A 250 31.83 9.74 26.51
CA VAL A 250 31.65 11.01 25.79
C VAL A 250 33.02 11.68 25.69
N PRO A 251 33.34 12.34 24.56
CA PRO A 251 33.64 13.77 24.69
C PRO A 251 33.04 14.62 23.56
N ASP A 252 32.31 15.67 23.94
CA ASP A 252 32.30 16.99 23.28
C ASP A 252 33.39 17.84 24.01
N PRO A 253 33.93 18.99 23.52
CA PRO A 253 33.42 19.84 22.44
C PRO A 253 34.50 20.48 21.53
N THR A 254 34.06 21.40 20.64
CA THR A 254 34.82 22.47 19.93
C THR A 254 35.71 22.02 18.76
N GLU A 255 35.81 22.65 17.59
CA GLU A 255 35.62 24.04 17.14
C GLU A 255 35.10 24.09 15.68
N ALA A 256 34.35 25.15 15.36
CA ALA A 256 34.18 25.64 14.00
C ALA A 256 35.41 26.45 13.56
N PRO A 257 35.69 26.58 12.25
CA PRO A 257 36.32 27.78 11.74
C PRO A 257 35.34 28.57 10.87
N SER A 258 35.26 29.84 11.26
CA SER A 258 34.69 30.99 10.59
C SER A 258 35.12 31.18 9.14
N ASP A 259 34.16 31.57 8.30
CA ASP A 259 34.35 32.41 7.11
C ASP A 259 35.22 33.64 7.43
N PRO A 260 36.04 34.07 6.44
CA PRO A 260 36.02 35.47 6.10
C PRO A 260 35.82 35.70 4.59
N HIS A 261 34.85 36.57 4.32
CA HIS A 261 34.80 37.46 3.18
C HIS A 261 36.18 37.84 2.63
N GLU A 262 36.38 37.74 1.31
CA GLU A 262 36.83 38.89 0.51
C GLU A 262 36.53 38.67 -0.98
N ALA A 263 35.69 39.54 -1.53
CA ALA A 263 35.66 39.85 -2.95
C ALA A 263 36.75 40.89 -3.24
N PRO A 264 37.24 40.95 -4.48
CA PRO A 264 37.53 42.24 -5.06
C PRO A 264 36.72 42.44 -6.35
N SER A 265 36.10 43.61 -6.38
CA SER A 265 35.40 44.27 -7.47
C SER A 265 36.32 44.70 -8.62
N ASP A 266 35.84 44.43 -9.85
CA ASP A 266 35.89 45.29 -11.06
C ASP A 266 37.26 45.63 -11.72
N PRO A 267 37.31 46.19 -12.95
CA PRO A 267 36.29 46.29 -14.02
C PRO A 267 36.83 46.06 -15.47
N HIS A 268 35.91 46.20 -16.45
CA HIS A 268 36.14 46.68 -17.82
C HIS A 268 36.92 45.81 -18.84
N GLU A 269 36.25 45.35 -19.90
CA GLU A 269 36.34 45.95 -21.26
C GLU A 269 35.58 45.11 -22.33
N ALA A 270 34.64 45.78 -22.99
CA ALA A 270 34.33 45.61 -24.43
C ALA A 270 34.62 46.99 -25.07
N PRO A 271 34.68 47.22 -26.40
CA PRO A 271 34.34 46.36 -27.55
C PRO A 271 35.47 46.45 -28.63
N PRO A 272 35.30 46.64 -29.98
CA PRO A 272 34.17 47.10 -30.81
C PRO A 272 33.28 45.99 -31.42
#